data_AF-A0A7S1H502-F1
#
_entry.id   AF-A0A7S1H502-F1
#
_cell.length_a   1.000
_cell.length_b   1.000
_cell.length_c   1.000
_cell.angle_alpha   90.00
_cell.angle_beta   90.00
_cell.angle_gamma   90.00
#
_symmetry.space_group_name_H-M   'P 1'
#
loop_
_entity.id
_entity.type
_entity.pdbx_description
1 polymer ?
#
loop_
_entity_poly.entity_id
_entity_poly.type
_entity_poly.pdbx_seq_one_letter_code
_entity_poly.pdbx_strand_id
1 'polypeptide(L)'
;GRWGGKVVVVAITDGRANVPLAVSMGEEELTPELQKDKVQLKEELLATARQMRGLFGFNMVVLDTENKFVSTGVAKELAEAAGGRYHYIPKADEASLAGVAKDALASFGLK
;
A
#
# COMPACT_ATOMS: atom_id res chain seq x y z
N GLY A 1 10.82 4.49 29.54
CA GLY A 1 9.90 5.30 28.71
C GLY A 1 9.64 4.54 27.43
N ARG A 2 8.37 4.39 27.03
CA ARG A 2 8.03 3.70 25.77
C ARG A 2 8.41 4.65 24.62
N TRP A 3 9.41 4.28 23.82
CA TRP A 3 9.82 5.07 22.65
C TRP A 3 8.63 5.11 21.67
N GLY A 4 7.96 6.26 21.59
CA GLY A 4 6.77 6.48 20.76
C GLY A 4 7.11 6.79 19.30
N GLY A 5 7.97 5.98 18.68
CA GLY A 5 8.34 6.16 17.28
C GLY A 5 7.11 6.00 16.37
N LYS A 6 6.97 6.89 15.38
CA LYS A 6 5.99 6.72 14.30
C LYS A 6 6.74 6.37 13.03
N VAL A 7 6.22 5.41 12.28
CA VAL A 7 6.74 4.97 10.98
C VAL A 7 5.72 5.37 9.92
N VAL A 8 6.22 5.91 8.81
CA VAL A 8 5.41 6.18 7.62
C VAL A 8 5.95 5.34 6.48
N VAL A 9 5.11 4.47 5.94
CA VAL A 9 5.40 3.70 4.73
C VAL A 9 4.73 4.40 3.55
N VAL A 10 5.53 4.75 2.55
CA VAL A 10 5.03 5.31 1.29
C VAL A 10 5.11 4.22 0.23
N ALA A 11 3.95 3.73 -0.22
CA ALA A 11 3.82 2.73 -1.27
C ALA A 11 3.49 3.42 -2.59
N ILE A 12 4.41 3.35 -3.56
CA ILE A 12 4.19 3.82 -4.93
C ILE A 12 3.84 2.59 -5.76
N THR A 13 2.61 2.52 -6.26
CA THR A 13 2.09 1.29 -6.86
C THR A 13 0.98 1.57 -7.86
N ASP A 14 0.77 0.66 -8.80
CA ASP A 14 -0.39 0.59 -9.69
C ASP A 14 -1.49 -0.36 -9.14
N GLY A 15 -1.36 -0.81 -7.89
CA GLY A 15 -2.36 -1.61 -7.17
C GLY A 15 -2.31 -3.12 -7.44
N ARG A 16 -1.44 -3.62 -8.32
CA ARG A 16 -1.48 -5.03 -8.73
C ARG A 16 -0.68 -5.94 -7.81
N ALA A 17 -1.36 -6.89 -7.18
CA ALA A 17 -0.73 -8.03 -6.53
C ALA A 17 -0.35 -9.10 -7.56
N ASN A 18 0.87 -9.63 -7.46
CA ASN A 18 1.43 -10.59 -8.41
C ASN A 18 2.03 -11.83 -7.76
N VAL A 19 2.32 -11.78 -6.46
CA VAL A 19 2.99 -12.85 -5.72
C VAL A 19 2.18 -13.15 -4.46
N PRO A 20 1.74 -14.41 -4.24
CA PRO A 20 1.08 -14.79 -3.00
C PRO A 20 1.96 -14.58 -1.78
N LEU A 21 1.34 -14.47 -0.60
CA LEU A 21 2.10 -14.26 0.64
C LEU A 21 3.00 -15.46 0.97
N ALA A 22 2.50 -16.69 0.83
CA ALA A 22 3.27 -17.92 1.09
C ALA A 22 4.55 -18.00 0.25
N VAL A 23 4.47 -17.64 -1.04
CA VAL A 23 5.64 -17.55 -1.93
C VAL A 23 6.60 -16.47 -1.46
N SER A 24 6.09 -15.30 -1.07
CA SER A 24 6.92 -14.20 -0.57
C SER A 24 7.66 -14.54 0.74
N MET A 25 7.08 -15.44 1.54
CA MET A 25 7.65 -15.96 2.78
C MET A 25 8.59 -17.17 2.55
N GLY A 26 8.69 -17.67 1.31
CA GLY A 26 9.50 -18.84 0.97
C GLY A 26 8.89 -20.18 1.38
N GLU A 27 7.59 -20.21 1.66
CA GLU A 27 6.86 -21.41 2.08
C GLU A 27 6.44 -22.27 0.87
N GLU A 28 6.22 -21.63 -0.29
CA GLU A 28 5.82 -22.27 -1.54
C GLU A 28 6.61 -21.73 -2.75
N GLU A 29 6.68 -22.51 -3.82
CA GLU A 29 7.20 -22.05 -5.10
C GLU A 29 6.13 -21.33 -5.93
N LEU A 30 6.54 -20.31 -6.68
CA LEU A 30 5.63 -19.55 -7.53
C LEU A 30 5.21 -20.38 -8.76
N THR A 31 3.92 -20.76 -8.84
CA THR A 31 3.35 -21.44 -10.00
C THR A 31 2.49 -20.50 -10.85
N PRO A 32 2.32 -20.78 -12.17
CA PRO A 32 1.42 -20.01 -13.03
C PRO A 32 -0.04 -20.01 -12.55
N GLU A 33 -0.48 -21.08 -11.91
CA GLU A 33 -1.83 -21.20 -11.34
C GLU A 33 -2.04 -20.19 -10.21
N LEU A 34 -1.08 -20.09 -9.29
CA LEU A 34 -1.11 -19.13 -8.18
C LEU A 34 -1.09 -17.67 -8.65
N GLN A 35 -0.45 -17.37 -9.79
CA GLN A 35 -0.44 -16.01 -10.36
C GLN A 35 -1.76 -15.61 -11.03
N LYS A 36 -2.57 -16.58 -11.46
CA LYS A 36 -3.83 -16.35 -12.19
C LYS A 36 -4.99 -15.97 -11.27
N ASP A 37 -4.94 -16.36 -10.00
CA ASP A 37 -6.00 -16.01 -9.05
C ASP A 37 -5.85 -14.56 -8.53
N LYS A 38 -6.24 -13.61 -9.38
CA LYS A 38 -6.18 -12.18 -9.06
C LYS A 38 -7.10 -11.77 -7.90
N VAL A 39 -8.16 -12.52 -7.65
CA VAL A 39 -9.09 -12.23 -6.54
C VAL A 39 -8.43 -12.59 -5.23
N GLN A 40 -7.91 -13.82 -5.12
CA GLN A 40 -7.20 -14.26 -3.91
C GLN A 40 -5.97 -13.40 -3.62
N LEU A 41 -5.17 -13.08 -4.65
CA LEU A 41 -4.01 -12.19 -4.50
C LEU A 41 -4.37 -10.80 -3.96
N LYS A 42 -5.49 -10.24 -4.42
CA LYS A 42 -6.01 -8.97 -3.89
C LYS A 42 -6.46 -9.12 -2.44
N GLU A 43 -7.20 -10.18 -2.11
CA GLU A 43 -7.69 -10.41 -0.75
C GLU A 43 -6.54 -10.59 0.25
N GLU A 44 -5.49 -11.35 -0.11
CA GLU A 44 -4.27 -11.51 0.68
C GLU A 44 -3.56 -10.18 0.92
N LEU A 45 -3.43 -9.35 -0.13
CA LEU A 45 -2.86 -8.01 -0.04
C LEU A 45 -3.64 -7.14 0.96
N LEU A 46 -4.97 -7.09 0.84
CA LEU A 46 -5.81 -6.28 1.72
C LEU A 46 -5.83 -6.83 3.15
N ALA A 47 -5.82 -8.15 3.33
CA ALA A 47 -5.73 -8.78 4.65
C ALA A 47 -4.41 -8.41 5.35
N THR A 48 -3.29 -8.44 4.61
CA THR A 48 -1.98 -8.03 5.12
C THR A 48 -2.00 -6.56 5.54
N ALA A 49 -2.56 -5.67 4.71
CA ALA A 49 -2.70 -4.25 5.04
C ALA A 49 -3.52 -4.00 6.33
N ARG A 50 -4.62 -4.74 6.52
CA ARG A 50 -5.43 -4.67 7.76
C ARG A 50 -4.64 -5.11 8.99
N GLN A 51 -3.74 -6.10 8.86
CA GLN A 51 -2.87 -6.50 9.96
C GLN A 51 -1.86 -5.39 10.30
N MET A 52 -1.26 -4.76 9.28
CA MET A 52 -0.31 -3.66 9.47
C MET A 52 -0.94 -2.46 10.21
N ARG A 53 -2.23 -2.17 9.95
CA ARG A 53 -2.99 -1.13 10.67
C ARG A 53 -2.99 -1.32 12.19
N GLY A 54 -2.91 -2.56 12.68
CA GLY A 54 -2.86 -2.87 14.11
C GLY A 54 -1.52 -2.55 14.78
N LEU A 55 -0.46 -2.28 14.01
CA LEU A 55 0.87 -2.00 14.54
C LEU A 55 0.93 -0.58 15.13
N PHE A 56 1.46 -0.48 16.36
CA PHE A 56 1.60 0.80 17.03
C PHE A 56 2.52 1.74 16.25
N GLY A 57 2.02 2.95 15.94
CA GLY A 57 2.79 3.97 15.24
C GLY A 57 2.93 3.76 13.73
N PHE A 58 2.26 2.77 13.15
CA PHE A 58 2.26 2.54 11.70
C PHE A 58 1.32 3.53 10.98
N ASN A 59 1.81 4.10 9.89
CA ASN A 59 1.04 4.97 9.01
C ASN A 59 1.41 4.62 7.56
N MET A 60 0.43 4.62 6.67
CA MET A 60 0.64 4.27 5.26
C MET A 60 0.13 5.34 4.32
N VAL A 61 0.89 5.64 3.28
CA VAL A 61 0.51 6.49 2.16
C VAL A 61 0.61 5.66 0.90
N VAL A 62 -0.47 5.58 0.14
CA VAL A 62 -0.49 4.91 -1.16
C VAL A 62 -0.56 5.95 -2.25
N LEU A 63 0.45 5.90 -3.13
CA LEU A 63 0.61 6.76 -4.28
C LEU A 63 0.29 5.93 -5.53
N ASP A 64 -0.92 6.12 -6.05
CA ASP A 64 -1.45 5.37 -7.17
C ASP A 64 -0.98 5.98 -8.50
N THR A 65 -0.24 5.21 -9.28
CA THR A 65 0.21 5.59 -10.62
C THR A 65 -0.64 4.98 -11.74
N GLU A 66 -1.62 4.13 -11.40
CA GLU A 66 -2.49 3.45 -12.37
C GLU A 66 -3.43 4.47 -13.03
N ASN A 67 -3.41 4.53 -14.35
CA ASN A 67 -4.26 5.45 -15.09
C ASN A 67 -5.73 5.30 -14.66
N LYS A 68 -6.35 6.39 -14.20
CA LYS A 68 -7.72 6.44 -13.69
C LYS A 68 -8.79 5.83 -14.61
N PHE A 69 -8.54 5.74 -15.92
CA PHE A 69 -9.47 5.16 -16.89
C PHE A 69 -9.41 3.63 -16.97
N VAL A 70 -8.34 3.01 -16.47
CA VAL A 70 -8.16 1.55 -16.39
C VAL A 70 -8.02 1.06 -14.95
N SER A 71 -8.10 1.98 -13.98
CA SER A 71 -7.87 1.69 -12.58
C SER A 71 -8.84 0.65 -12.06
N THR A 72 -8.31 -0.34 -11.37
CA THR A 72 -9.09 -1.39 -10.70
C THR A 72 -9.49 -1.02 -9.27
N GLY A 73 -9.06 0.16 -8.79
CA GLY A 73 -9.35 0.67 -7.45
C GLY A 73 -8.55 0.02 -6.32
N VAL A 74 -7.69 -0.96 -6.62
CA VAL A 74 -6.99 -1.75 -5.59
C VAL A 74 -6.06 -0.89 -4.74
N ALA A 75 -5.35 0.09 -5.32
CA ALA A 75 -4.48 0.99 -4.57
C ALA A 75 -5.26 1.82 -3.53
N LYS A 76 -6.48 2.24 -3.86
CA LYS A 76 -7.37 2.95 -2.93
C LYS A 76 -7.85 2.03 -1.82
N GLU A 77 -8.30 0.82 -2.15
CA GLU A 77 -8.72 -0.18 -1.18
C GLU A 77 -7.57 -0.58 -0.24
N LEU A 78 -6.34 -0.66 -0.76
CA LEU A 78 -5.13 -0.92 0.03
C LEU A 78 -4.91 0.16 1.08
N ALA A 79 -4.99 1.44 0.69
CA ALA A 79 -4.86 2.55 1.61
C ALA A 79 -5.93 2.50 2.70
N GLU A 80 -7.19 2.26 2.33
CA GLU A 80 -8.31 2.15 3.27
C GLU A 80 -8.14 0.97 4.24
N ALA A 81 -7.73 -0.20 3.73
CA ALA A 81 -7.44 -1.39 4.52
C ALA A 81 -6.35 -1.14 5.57
N ALA A 82 -5.30 -0.41 5.19
CA ALA A 82 -4.22 0.00 6.09
C ALA A 82 -4.59 1.14 7.04
N GLY A 83 -5.76 1.78 6.90
CA GLY A 83 -6.11 3.01 7.62
C GLY A 83 -5.26 4.22 7.21
N GLY A 84 -4.66 4.16 6.02
CA GLY A 84 -3.72 5.13 5.48
C GLY A 84 -4.35 6.30 4.72
N ARG A 85 -3.57 6.85 3.79
CA ARG A 85 -3.97 7.92 2.86
C ARG A 85 -3.73 7.48 1.43
N TYR A 86 -4.62 7.88 0.53
CA TYR A 86 -4.54 7.58 -0.90
C TYR A 86 -4.35 8.87 -1.69
N HIS A 87 -3.43 8.87 -2.64
CA HIS A 87 -3.21 9.95 -3.59
C HIS A 87 -2.99 9.39 -4.99
N TYR A 88 -3.70 9.93 -5.97
CA TYR A 88 -3.46 9.61 -7.37
C TYR A 88 -2.35 10.51 -7.93
N ILE A 89 -1.28 9.89 -8.42
CA ILE A 89 -0.12 10.56 -9.03
C ILE A 89 0.21 9.94 -10.40
N PRO A 90 -0.46 10.38 -11.49
CA PRO A 90 -0.22 9.83 -12.83
C PRO A 90 1.23 10.03 -13.31
N LYS A 91 1.97 10.96 -12.69
CA LYS A 91 3.41 11.16 -12.88
C LYS A 91 4.05 11.31 -11.51
N ALA A 92 4.96 10.40 -11.17
CA ALA A 92 5.74 10.45 -9.94
C ALA A 92 6.96 11.36 -10.08
N ASP A 93 6.73 12.63 -10.46
CA ASP A 93 7.81 13.62 -10.47
C ASP A 93 8.14 14.11 -9.04
N GLU A 94 9.33 14.68 -8.85
CA GLU A 94 9.85 15.07 -7.54
C GLU A 94 8.93 16.05 -6.80
N ALA A 95 8.31 16.98 -7.52
CA ALA A 95 7.41 17.98 -6.94
C ALA A 95 6.12 17.31 -6.42
N SER A 96 5.55 16.40 -7.19
CA SER A 96 4.37 15.62 -6.81
C SER A 96 4.64 14.73 -5.60
N LEU A 97 5.81 14.08 -5.56
CA LEU A 97 6.20 13.20 -4.46
C LEU A 97 6.42 13.98 -3.16
N ALA A 98 7.12 15.13 -3.22
CA ALA A 98 7.39 15.98 -2.07
C ALA A 98 6.11 16.58 -1.48
N GLY A 99 5.18 17.03 -2.35
CA GLY A 99 3.88 17.54 -1.93
C GLY A 99 3.07 16.49 -1.17
N VAL A 100 2.95 15.28 -1.73
CA VAL A 100 2.18 14.22 -1.09
C VAL A 100 2.83 13.72 0.21
N ALA A 101 4.15 13.60 0.26
CA ALA A 101 4.85 13.21 1.50
C ALA A 101 4.57 14.23 2.63
N LYS A 102 4.61 15.53 2.30
CA LYS A 102 4.31 16.60 3.27
C LYS A 102 2.85 16.56 3.74
N ASP A 103 1.90 16.41 2.83
CA ASP A 103 0.48 16.36 3.14
C ASP A 103 0.13 15.13 3.97
N ALA A 104 0.72 13.99 3.62
CA ALA A 104 0.54 12.76 4.37
C ALA A 104 1.05 12.88 5.81
N LEU A 105 2.27 13.38 6.02
CA LEU A 105 2.84 13.60 7.35
C LEU A 105 1.94 14.51 8.19
N ALA A 106 1.49 15.62 7.63
CA ALA A 106 0.55 16.53 8.29
C ALA A 106 -0.76 15.82 8.68
N SER A 107 -1.30 14.97 7.80
CA SER A 107 -2.55 14.24 8.02
C SER A 107 -2.48 13.16 9.12
N PHE A 108 -1.28 12.74 9.52
CA PHE A 108 -1.04 11.81 10.63
C PHE A 108 -0.69 12.53 11.95
N GLY A 109 -0.76 13.87 11.97
CA GLY A 109 -0.33 14.67 13.11
C GLY A 109 1.16 14.42 13.42
N LEU A 110 1.96 14.23 12.38
CA LEU A 110 3.41 14.15 12.45
C LEU A 110 3.96 15.54 12.11
N LYS A 111 4.43 16.26 13.12
CA LYS A 111 5.15 17.53 12.98
C LYS A 111 6.45 17.41 13.75
#